data_AF-A0A167G3V4-F1
#
_entry.id   AF-A0A167G3V4-F1
#
_cell.length_a   1.000
_cell.length_b   1.000
_cell.length_c   1.000
_cell.angle_alpha   90.00
_cell.angle_beta   90.00
_cell.angle_gamma   90.00
#
_symmetry.space_group_name_H-M   'P 1'
#
loop_
_entity.id
_entity.type
_entity.pdbx_description
1 polymer ?
#
loop_
_entity_poly.entity_id
_entity_poly.type
_entity_poly.pdbx_seq_one_letter_code
_entity_poly.pdbx_strand_id
1 'polypeptide(L)'
;MNILVLSPGFLGVKIGGDALSTAFGVTLLFVSALVLLYGSYSLLFKSPIVIPVKQIKTREDYEDALMHYRRVKPLEKDITLAFEQLERMAKRKDTLLNVLNQRFESTELSYKKFASVTEEVEKLFYLNIRSILNRLNVFDESEYERVMNPKATSFSKELLLEKKKVYNEYLSFIKSSIGSNEEILLKLDKLLLEISRLDSFELGDIEEMPCMQEIDMLIKQTKYYKQ
;
A
#
# COMPACT_ATOMS: atom_id res chain seq x y z
N MET A 1 -11.38 21.88 -27.35
CA MET A 1 -12.62 21.82 -28.17
C MET A 1 -13.39 23.14 -28.17
N ASN A 2 -13.85 23.66 -27.03
CA ASN A 2 -14.67 24.90 -27.00
C ASN A 2 -14.02 26.10 -27.70
N ILE A 3 -12.71 26.30 -27.52
CA ILE A 3 -11.95 27.37 -28.18
C ILE A 3 -11.90 27.18 -29.70
N LEU A 4 -11.80 25.94 -30.21
CA LEU A 4 -11.76 25.65 -31.65
C LEU A 4 -13.12 25.87 -32.32
N VAL A 5 -14.22 25.63 -31.59
CA VAL A 5 -15.58 25.76 -32.14
C VAL A 5 -16.08 27.21 -32.09
N LEU A 6 -15.80 27.93 -31.00
CA LEU A 6 -16.31 29.29 -30.77
C LEU A 6 -15.37 30.39 -31.28
N SER A 7 -14.10 30.07 -31.57
CA SER A 7 -13.16 31.07 -32.09
C SER A 7 -13.45 31.41 -33.56
N PRO A 8 -13.53 32.71 -33.92
CA PRO A 8 -13.69 33.17 -35.30
C PRO A 8 -12.58 32.73 -36.26
N GLY A 9 -11.38 32.41 -35.75
CA GLY A 9 -10.25 31.94 -36.54
C GLY A 9 -10.33 30.47 -36.96
N PHE A 10 -11.35 29.74 -36.52
CA PHE A 10 -11.59 28.33 -36.84
C PHE A 10 -13.03 28.14 -37.30
N LEU A 11 -13.91 27.47 -36.54
CA LEU A 11 -15.30 27.23 -36.94
C LEU A 11 -16.21 28.45 -36.69
N GLY A 12 -15.85 29.32 -35.75
CA GLY A 12 -16.48 30.64 -35.58
C GLY A 12 -17.97 30.64 -35.24
N VAL A 13 -18.47 29.62 -34.53
CA VAL A 13 -19.88 29.56 -34.10
C VAL A 13 -20.19 30.74 -33.17
N LYS A 14 -21.10 31.62 -33.61
CA LYS A 14 -21.49 32.82 -32.87
C LYS A 14 -22.75 32.56 -32.04
N ILE A 15 -22.66 32.84 -30.75
CA ILE A 15 -23.80 32.89 -29.84
C ILE A 15 -24.42 34.28 -29.96
N GLY A 16 -25.71 34.36 -30.33
CA GLY A 16 -26.42 35.62 -30.60
C GLY A 16 -26.52 36.00 -32.08
N GLY A 17 -26.13 35.10 -33.00
CA GLY A 17 -26.36 35.23 -34.44
C GLY A 17 -27.69 34.60 -34.86
N ASP A 18 -27.63 33.57 -35.72
CA ASP A 18 -28.81 32.74 -36.04
C ASP A 18 -29.19 31.81 -34.87
N ALA A 19 -30.47 31.43 -34.82
CA ALA A 19 -31.05 30.53 -33.82
C ALA A 19 -30.32 29.17 -33.79
N LEU A 20 -29.97 28.60 -34.96
CA LEU A 20 -29.27 27.31 -35.03
C LEU A 20 -27.84 27.42 -34.48
N SER A 21 -27.10 28.46 -34.88
CA SER A 21 -25.74 28.74 -34.39
C SER A 21 -25.72 28.97 -32.88
N THR A 22 -26.70 29.72 -32.37
CA THR A 22 -26.82 30.01 -30.95
C THR A 22 -27.16 28.75 -30.15
N ALA A 23 -28.12 27.96 -30.62
CA ALA A 23 -28.50 26.70 -29.97
C ALA A 23 -27.32 25.71 -29.92
N PHE A 24 -26.57 25.58 -31.02
CA PHE A 24 -25.39 24.72 -31.07
C PHE A 24 -24.28 25.18 -30.12
N GLY A 25 -23.96 26.48 -30.12
CA GLY A 25 -22.92 27.04 -29.24
C GLY A 25 -23.25 26.89 -27.76
N VAL A 26 -24.50 27.17 -27.36
CA VAL A 26 -24.94 27.03 -25.95
C VAL A 26 -24.98 25.55 -25.54
N THR A 27 -25.48 24.66 -26.40
CA THR A 27 -25.54 23.22 -26.11
C THR A 27 -24.14 22.65 -25.91
N LEU A 28 -23.17 23.02 -26.75
CA LEU A 28 -21.79 22.57 -26.61
C LEU A 28 -21.16 22.99 -25.29
N LEU A 29 -21.39 24.23 -24.85
CA LEU A 29 -20.90 24.73 -23.56
C LEU A 29 -21.56 23.98 -22.40
N PHE A 30 -22.87 23.75 -22.47
CA PHE A 30 -23.61 23.03 -21.45
C PHE A 30 -23.17 21.56 -21.33
N VAL A 31 -23.02 20.85 -22.46
CA VAL A 31 -22.49 19.49 -22.49
C VAL A 31 -21.06 19.43 -21.96
N SER A 32 -20.22 20.40 -22.33
CA SER A 32 -18.85 20.48 -21.81
C SER A 32 -18.82 20.66 -20.28
N ALA A 33 -19.70 21.51 -19.74
CA ALA A 33 -19.83 21.68 -18.31
C ALA A 33 -20.32 20.41 -17.62
N LEU A 34 -21.31 19.71 -18.19
CA LEU A 34 -21.78 18.43 -17.68
C LEU A 34 -20.69 17.35 -17.70
N VAL A 35 -19.90 17.26 -18.77
CA VAL A 35 -18.79 16.31 -18.88
C VAL A 35 -17.71 16.61 -17.85
N LEU A 36 -17.38 17.90 -17.62
CA LEU A 36 -16.43 18.30 -16.58
C LEU A 36 -16.97 17.95 -15.18
N LEU A 37 -18.21 18.29 -14.87
CA LEU A 37 -18.83 17.99 -13.58
C LEU A 37 -18.93 16.48 -13.34
N TYR A 38 -19.38 15.71 -14.32
CA TYR A 38 -19.47 14.25 -14.23
C TYR A 38 -18.08 13.61 -14.16
N GLY A 39 -17.12 14.07 -14.96
CA GLY A 39 -15.75 13.59 -14.93
C GLY A 39 -15.08 13.86 -13.59
N SER A 40 -15.19 15.07 -13.07
CA SER A 40 -14.72 15.43 -11.72
C SER A 40 -15.44 14.61 -10.65
N TYR A 41 -16.76 14.42 -10.77
CA TYR A 41 -17.51 13.60 -9.83
C TYR A 41 -17.05 12.13 -9.87
N SER A 42 -16.91 11.56 -11.06
CA SER A 42 -16.45 10.19 -11.26
C SER A 42 -14.98 9.99 -10.88
N LEU A 43 -14.15 11.03 -10.91
CA LEU A 43 -12.74 10.91 -10.51
C LEU A 43 -12.55 11.12 -9.00
N LEU A 44 -13.37 11.99 -8.39
CA LEU A 44 -13.27 12.32 -6.96
C LEU A 44 -14.16 11.46 -6.05
N PHE A 45 -15.27 10.91 -6.56
CA PHE A 45 -16.28 10.21 -5.76
C PHE A 45 -16.58 8.78 -6.20
N LYS A 46 -16.03 8.31 -7.33
CA LYS A 46 -16.16 6.88 -7.68
C LYS A 46 -15.27 6.10 -6.72
N SER A 47 -15.90 5.29 -5.87
CA SER A 47 -15.20 4.43 -4.92
C SER A 47 -14.12 3.64 -5.66
N PRO A 48 -12.85 3.67 -5.21
CA PRO A 48 -11.79 2.88 -5.81
C PRO A 48 -12.27 1.43 -5.83
N ILE A 49 -12.19 0.80 -7.00
CA ILE A 49 -12.50 -0.62 -7.14
C ILE A 49 -11.57 -1.35 -6.17
N VAL A 50 -12.13 -2.08 -5.20
CA VAL A 50 -11.33 -2.92 -4.30
C VAL A 50 -10.65 -3.95 -5.18
N ILE A 51 -9.36 -3.76 -5.47
CA ILE A 51 -8.57 -4.72 -6.23
C ILE A 51 -8.60 -6.01 -5.39
N PRO A 52 -9.11 -7.14 -5.94
CA PRO A 52 -9.05 -8.39 -5.21
C PRO A 52 -7.60 -8.65 -4.82
N VAL A 53 -7.33 -8.90 -3.53
CA VAL A 53 -5.96 -9.01 -3.00
C VAL A 53 -5.08 -10.01 -3.77
N LYS A 54 -5.70 -10.98 -4.47
CA LYS A 54 -5.03 -11.93 -5.38
C LYS A 54 -4.38 -11.28 -6.62
N GLN A 55 -4.83 -10.10 -7.04
CA GLN A 55 -4.37 -9.40 -8.24
C GLN A 55 -3.26 -8.38 -7.97
N ILE A 56 -2.96 -8.08 -6.70
CA ILE A 56 -1.89 -7.17 -6.29
C ILE A 56 -0.54 -7.80 -6.64
N LYS A 57 0.29 -7.10 -7.41
CA LYS A 57 1.60 -7.58 -7.85
C LYS A 57 2.70 -6.56 -7.64
N THR A 58 2.42 -5.29 -7.86
CA THR A 58 3.42 -4.22 -7.77
C THR A 58 3.33 -3.48 -6.44
N ARG A 59 4.35 -2.67 -6.15
CA ARG A 59 4.37 -1.81 -4.97
C ARG A 59 3.20 -0.82 -5.00
N GLU A 60 2.95 -0.22 -6.15
CA GLU A 60 1.88 0.75 -6.38
C GLU A 60 0.52 0.11 -6.11
N ASP A 61 0.32 -1.16 -6.49
CA ASP A 61 -0.90 -1.90 -6.17
C ASP A 61 -1.11 -2.04 -4.65
N TYR A 62 -0.04 -2.25 -3.87
CA TYR A 62 -0.14 -2.32 -2.40
C TYR A 62 -0.43 -0.96 -1.77
N GLU A 63 0.20 0.10 -2.27
CA GLU A 63 -0.03 1.47 -1.85
C GLU A 63 -1.48 1.89 -2.10
N ASP A 64 -1.98 1.69 -3.32
CA ASP A 64 -3.37 1.98 -3.71
C ASP A 64 -4.37 1.18 -2.87
N ALA A 65 -4.09 -0.10 -2.64
CA ALA A 65 -4.95 -0.95 -1.82
C ALA A 65 -5.02 -0.49 -0.36
N LEU A 66 -3.91 -0.08 0.27
CA LEU A 66 -3.92 0.45 1.63
C LEU A 66 -4.63 1.80 1.70
N MET A 67 -4.43 2.67 0.71
CA MET A 67 -5.10 3.98 0.65
C MET A 67 -6.62 3.86 0.64
N HIS A 68 -7.17 2.79 0.04
CA HIS A 68 -8.60 2.51 0.07
C HIS A 68 -9.16 2.40 1.51
N TYR A 69 -8.40 1.79 2.42
CA TYR A 69 -8.84 1.56 3.80
C TYR A 69 -8.49 2.70 4.76
N ARG A 70 -7.79 3.75 4.31
CA ARG A 70 -7.33 4.85 5.17
C ARG A 70 -8.45 5.53 5.98
N ARG A 71 -9.69 5.45 5.53
CA ARG A 71 -10.86 6.06 6.20
C ARG A 71 -11.53 5.17 7.24
N VAL A 72 -11.08 3.91 7.40
CA VAL A 72 -11.60 3.00 8.43
C VAL A 72 -11.11 3.48 9.78
N LYS A 73 -11.96 4.22 10.51
CA LYS A 73 -11.56 4.98 11.70
C LYS A 73 -10.88 4.13 12.78
N PRO A 74 -11.33 2.90 13.09
CA PRO A 74 -10.68 2.08 14.12
C PRO A 74 -9.24 1.70 13.78
N LEU A 75 -8.86 1.74 12.50
CA LEU A 75 -7.58 1.26 11.97
C LEU A 75 -6.79 2.35 11.22
N GLU A 76 -7.27 3.59 11.20
CA GLU A 76 -6.68 4.69 10.42
C GLU A 76 -5.18 4.87 10.70
N LYS A 77 -4.80 4.88 11.98
CA LYS A 77 -3.40 5.01 12.40
C LYS A 77 -2.55 3.81 11.99
N ASP A 78 -3.11 2.61 12.15
CA ASP A 78 -2.44 1.36 11.80
C ASP A 78 -2.19 1.28 10.28
N ILE A 79 -3.18 1.66 9.47
CA ILE A 79 -3.08 1.69 8.01
C ILE A 79 -2.10 2.78 7.54
N THR A 80 -2.11 3.95 8.17
CA THR A 80 -1.15 5.02 7.87
C THR A 80 0.28 4.55 8.15
N LEU A 81 0.50 3.88 9.28
CA LEU A 81 1.81 3.32 9.62
C LEU A 81 2.24 2.22 8.63
N ALA A 82 1.33 1.33 8.22
CA ALA A 82 1.62 0.31 7.22
C ALA A 82 2.01 0.92 5.86
N PHE A 83 1.37 2.02 5.48
CA PHE A 83 1.72 2.77 4.27
C PHE A 83 3.13 3.39 4.38
N GLU A 84 3.45 4.05 5.50
CA GLU A 84 4.79 4.59 5.75
C GLU A 84 5.87 3.49 5.77
N GLN A 85 5.52 2.28 6.23
CA GLN A 85 6.43 1.13 6.20
C GLN A 85 6.79 0.70 4.77
N LEU A 86 5.88 0.81 3.79
CA LEU A 86 6.18 0.51 2.38
C LEU A 86 7.27 1.43 1.81
N GLU A 87 7.14 2.73 2.02
CA GLU A 87 8.13 3.71 1.58
C GLU A 87 9.49 3.47 2.25
N ARG A 88 9.45 3.20 3.56
CA ARG A 88 10.63 2.89 4.37
C ARG A 88 11.34 1.61 3.93
N MET A 89 10.60 0.59 3.50
CA MET A 89 11.15 -0.66 2.97
C MET A 89 11.88 -0.42 1.65
N ALA A 90 11.23 0.27 0.70
CA ALA A 90 11.83 0.59 -0.59
C ALA A 90 13.12 1.40 -0.44
N LYS A 91 13.08 2.47 0.37
CA LYS A 91 14.26 3.31 0.62
C LYS A 91 15.43 2.52 1.22
N ARG A 92 15.15 1.62 2.17
CA ARG A 92 16.18 0.78 2.82
C ARG A 92 16.80 -0.21 1.84
N LYS A 93 15.97 -0.86 1.01
CA LYS A 93 16.46 -1.75 -0.05
C LYS A 93 17.38 -1.00 -1.01
N ASP A 94 16.94 0.14 -1.53
CA ASP A 94 17.75 0.93 -2.47
C ASP A 94 19.06 1.38 -1.83
N THR A 95 19.02 1.83 -0.56
CA THR A 95 20.21 2.21 0.19
C THR A 95 21.17 1.04 0.36
N LEU A 96 20.66 -0.14 0.72
CA LEU A 96 21.46 -1.35 0.90
C LEU A 96 22.12 -1.77 -0.41
N LEU A 97 21.37 -1.83 -1.51
CA LEU A 97 21.92 -2.16 -2.83
C LEU A 97 22.97 -1.15 -3.29
N ASN A 98 22.76 0.14 -3.02
CA ASN A 98 23.77 1.17 -3.32
C ASN A 98 25.05 0.98 -2.50
N VAL A 99 24.96 0.68 -1.21
CA VAL A 99 26.13 0.38 -0.38
C VAL A 99 26.85 -0.88 -0.86
N LEU A 100 26.10 -1.92 -1.24
CA LEU A 100 26.69 -3.14 -1.81
C LEU A 100 27.46 -2.83 -3.11
N ASN A 101 26.88 -2.06 -4.02
CA ASN A 101 27.51 -1.68 -5.29
C ASN A 101 28.78 -0.83 -5.10
N GLN A 102 28.91 -0.10 -4.00
CA GLN A 102 30.11 0.67 -3.68
C GLN A 102 31.24 -0.20 -3.13
N ARG A 103 30.92 -1.39 -2.61
CA ARG A 103 31.85 -2.25 -1.87
C ARG A 103 32.22 -3.53 -2.61
N PHE A 104 31.33 -4.07 -3.44
CA PHE A 104 31.51 -5.34 -4.13
C PHE A 104 31.13 -5.19 -5.60
N GLU A 105 31.80 -5.95 -6.46
CA GLU A 105 31.34 -6.15 -7.82
C GLU A 105 30.07 -7.00 -7.84
N SER A 106 29.11 -6.64 -8.69
CA SER A 106 27.82 -7.35 -8.78
C SER A 106 27.94 -8.85 -9.13
N THR A 107 29.08 -9.25 -9.71
CA THR A 107 29.37 -10.65 -10.04
C THR A 107 29.85 -11.46 -8.85
N GLU A 108 30.36 -10.81 -7.79
CA GLU A 108 30.86 -11.45 -6.59
C GLU A 108 29.76 -12.21 -5.86
N LEU A 109 30.15 -13.32 -5.24
CA LEU A 109 29.24 -14.16 -4.49
C LEU A 109 28.74 -13.45 -3.21
N SER A 110 29.60 -12.66 -2.55
CA SER A 110 29.25 -11.83 -1.40
C SER A 110 28.12 -10.85 -1.74
N TYR A 111 28.26 -10.13 -2.86
CA TYR A 111 27.21 -9.26 -3.39
C TYR A 111 25.89 -10.01 -3.59
N LYS A 112 25.95 -11.11 -4.36
CA LYS A 112 24.76 -11.90 -4.71
C LYS A 112 24.05 -12.44 -3.47
N LYS A 113 24.80 -12.83 -2.44
CA LYS A 113 24.24 -13.33 -1.19
C LYS A 113 23.46 -12.23 -0.45
N PHE A 114 24.05 -11.06 -0.22
CA PHE A 114 23.35 -9.94 0.43
C PHE A 114 22.15 -9.45 -0.37
N ALA A 115 22.30 -9.32 -1.70
CA ALA A 115 21.21 -8.92 -2.58
C ALA A 115 20.05 -9.92 -2.54
N SER A 116 20.33 -11.22 -2.65
CA SER A 116 19.31 -12.28 -2.58
C SER A 116 18.57 -12.27 -1.25
N VAL A 117 19.29 -12.14 -0.13
CA VAL A 117 18.67 -12.10 1.21
C VAL A 117 17.80 -10.85 1.36
N THR A 118 18.25 -9.70 0.87
CA THR A 118 17.47 -8.45 0.86
C THR A 118 16.18 -8.60 0.06
N GLU A 119 16.23 -9.25 -1.11
CA GLU A 119 15.03 -9.54 -1.91
C GLU A 119 14.07 -10.51 -1.21
N GLU A 120 14.58 -11.54 -0.53
CA GLU A 120 13.75 -12.47 0.22
C GLU A 120 13.03 -11.76 1.37
N VAL A 121 13.72 -10.90 2.10
CA VAL A 121 13.13 -10.09 3.18
C VAL A 121 12.06 -9.14 2.64
N GLU A 122 12.30 -8.48 1.52
CA GLU A 122 11.31 -7.62 0.87
C GLU A 122 10.05 -8.42 0.49
N LYS A 123 10.21 -9.62 -0.08
CA LYS A 123 9.07 -10.49 -0.41
C LYS A 123 8.25 -10.83 0.82
N LEU A 124 8.89 -11.08 1.97
CA LEU A 124 8.21 -11.37 3.23
C LEU A 124 7.43 -10.17 3.75
N PHE A 125 8.04 -8.99 3.68
CA PHE A 125 7.38 -7.74 4.02
C PHE A 125 6.08 -7.56 3.20
N TYR A 126 6.15 -7.71 1.87
CA TYR A 126 4.96 -7.59 1.02
C TYR A 126 3.92 -8.70 1.25
N LEU A 127 4.35 -9.92 1.58
CA LEU A 127 3.42 -10.99 1.98
C LEU A 127 2.67 -10.63 3.27
N ASN A 128 3.34 -9.97 4.22
CA ASN A 128 2.70 -9.54 5.44
C ASN A 128 1.72 -8.38 5.21
N ILE A 129 2.07 -7.42 4.35
CA ILE A 129 1.13 -6.38 3.88
C ILE A 129 -0.08 -7.01 3.19
N ARG A 130 0.13 -8.05 2.37
CA ARG A 130 -0.98 -8.80 1.75
C ARG A 130 -1.90 -9.44 2.80
N SER A 131 -1.34 -9.99 3.87
CA SER A 131 -2.12 -10.55 4.98
C SER A 131 -2.95 -9.48 5.70
N ILE A 132 -2.39 -8.28 5.91
CA ILE A 132 -3.13 -7.12 6.43
C ILE A 132 -4.30 -6.77 5.50
N LEU A 133 -4.05 -6.63 4.20
CA LEU A 133 -5.09 -6.30 3.21
C LEU A 133 -6.20 -7.36 3.15
N ASN A 134 -5.85 -8.65 3.25
CA ASN A 134 -6.84 -9.73 3.32
C ASN A 134 -7.75 -9.59 4.54
N ARG A 135 -7.22 -9.16 5.69
CA ARG A 135 -8.00 -8.93 6.91
C ARG A 135 -8.83 -7.65 6.83
N LEU A 136 -8.29 -6.58 6.26
CA LEU A 136 -9.03 -5.35 6.00
C LEU A 136 -10.23 -5.58 5.08
N ASN A 137 -10.07 -6.43 4.05
CA ASN A 137 -11.14 -6.75 3.10
C ASN A 137 -12.34 -7.47 3.73
N VAL A 138 -12.16 -8.14 4.88
CA VAL A 138 -13.26 -8.83 5.59
C VAL A 138 -13.73 -8.06 6.83
N PHE A 139 -13.12 -6.91 7.13
CA PHE A 139 -13.47 -6.07 8.28
C PHE A 139 -14.66 -5.16 7.94
N ASP A 140 -15.77 -5.33 8.65
CA ASP A 140 -16.94 -4.45 8.53
C ASP A 140 -16.91 -3.36 9.60
N GLU A 141 -16.58 -2.13 9.19
CA GLU A 141 -16.52 -0.96 10.07
C GLU A 141 -17.89 -0.64 10.69
N SER A 142 -18.98 -0.78 9.93
CA SER A 142 -20.31 -0.45 10.41
C SER A 142 -20.78 -1.42 11.51
N GLU A 143 -20.48 -2.71 11.33
CA GLU A 143 -20.76 -3.73 12.34
C GLU A 143 -19.83 -3.60 13.54
N TYR A 144 -18.56 -3.24 13.34
CA TYR A 144 -17.66 -2.89 14.44
C TYR A 144 -18.23 -1.77 15.31
N GLU A 145 -18.67 -0.66 14.72
CA GLU A 145 -19.26 0.46 15.46
C GLU A 145 -20.52 0.03 16.24
N ARG A 146 -21.38 -0.80 15.65
CA ARG A 146 -22.54 -1.38 16.35
C ARG A 146 -22.11 -2.23 17.55
N VAL A 147 -21.19 -3.16 17.36
CA VAL A 147 -20.72 -4.08 18.41
C VAL A 147 -20.00 -3.35 19.55
N MET A 148 -19.26 -2.29 19.23
CA MET A 148 -18.53 -1.50 20.23
C MET A 148 -19.42 -0.51 20.98
N ASN A 149 -20.64 -0.23 20.49
CA ASN A 149 -21.62 0.63 21.15
C ASN A 149 -22.78 -0.20 21.74
N PRO A 150 -22.77 -0.54 23.05
CA PRO A 150 -23.79 -1.39 23.66
C PRO A 150 -25.21 -0.83 23.57
N LYS A 151 -25.36 0.49 23.41
CA LYS A 151 -26.67 1.16 23.30
C LYS A 151 -27.29 1.05 21.91
N ALA A 152 -26.50 0.65 20.91
CA ALA A 152 -26.91 0.59 19.51
C ALA A 152 -27.38 -0.82 19.08
N THR A 153 -27.39 -1.81 19.98
CA THR A 153 -27.69 -3.20 19.64
C THR A 153 -28.64 -3.85 20.64
N SER A 154 -29.52 -4.72 20.16
CA SER A 154 -30.43 -5.53 20.98
C SER A 154 -29.88 -6.94 21.26
N PHE A 155 -28.56 -7.14 21.17
CA PHE A 155 -27.94 -8.45 21.37
C PHE A 155 -27.96 -8.87 22.85
N SER A 156 -27.94 -10.19 23.10
CA SER A 156 -27.63 -10.70 24.43
C SER A 156 -26.20 -10.33 24.84
N LYS A 157 -25.93 -10.30 26.14
CA LYS A 157 -24.60 -9.94 26.66
C LYS A 157 -23.53 -10.93 26.18
N GLU A 158 -23.87 -12.22 26.15
CA GLU A 158 -22.99 -13.29 25.71
C GLU A 158 -22.62 -13.14 24.24
N LEU A 159 -23.61 -12.88 23.37
CA LEU A 159 -23.37 -12.68 21.94
C LEU A 159 -22.54 -11.41 21.67
N LEU A 160 -22.78 -10.35 22.43
CA LEU A 160 -22.01 -9.11 22.33
C LEU A 160 -20.53 -9.33 22.71
N LEU A 161 -20.27 -10.12 23.75
CA LEU A 161 -18.90 -10.45 24.18
C LEU A 161 -18.15 -11.26 23.10
N GLU A 162 -18.80 -12.28 22.52
CA GLU A 162 -18.20 -13.07 21.44
C GLU A 162 -17.92 -12.22 20.19
N LYS A 163 -18.87 -11.36 19.78
CA LYS A 163 -18.64 -10.43 18.65
C LYS A 163 -17.47 -9.47 18.93
N LYS A 164 -17.36 -8.92 20.14
CA LYS A 164 -16.23 -8.07 20.53
C LYS A 164 -14.90 -8.81 20.45
N LYS A 165 -14.87 -10.07 20.87
CA LYS A 165 -13.67 -10.92 20.79
C LYS A 165 -13.21 -11.09 19.34
N VAL A 166 -14.13 -11.40 18.42
CA VAL A 166 -13.81 -11.51 16.99
C VAL A 166 -13.22 -10.22 16.43
N TYR A 167 -13.83 -9.06 16.72
CA TYR A 167 -13.29 -7.78 16.26
C TYR A 167 -11.94 -7.42 16.88
N ASN A 168 -11.75 -7.70 18.17
CA ASN A 168 -10.46 -7.50 18.82
C ASN A 168 -9.37 -8.41 18.24
N GLU A 169 -9.71 -9.62 17.79
CA GLU A 169 -8.79 -10.51 17.09
C GLU A 169 -8.33 -9.92 15.75
N TYR A 170 -9.23 -9.31 14.97
CA TYR A 170 -8.85 -8.57 13.76
C TYR A 170 -7.87 -7.43 14.06
N LEU A 171 -8.19 -6.59 15.06
CA LEU A 171 -7.33 -5.46 15.42
C LEU A 171 -5.97 -5.93 15.93
N SER A 172 -5.95 -6.96 16.76
CA SER A 172 -4.71 -7.54 17.31
C SER A 172 -3.83 -8.10 16.20
N PHE A 173 -4.42 -8.84 15.25
CA PHE A 173 -3.69 -9.38 14.12
C PHE A 173 -3.04 -8.29 13.26
N ILE A 174 -3.79 -7.23 12.93
CA ILE A 174 -3.27 -6.12 12.12
C ILE A 174 -2.10 -5.44 12.84
N LYS A 175 -2.26 -5.14 14.13
CA LYS A 175 -1.19 -4.53 14.95
C LYS A 175 0.04 -5.42 15.04
N SER A 176 -0.14 -6.72 15.28
CA SER A 176 0.96 -7.69 15.30
C SER A 176 1.67 -7.73 13.95
N SER A 177 0.94 -7.73 12.85
CA SER A 177 1.50 -7.75 11.49
C SER A 177 2.32 -6.49 11.21
N ILE A 178 1.83 -5.31 11.59
CA ILE A 178 2.56 -4.04 11.50
C ILE A 178 3.82 -4.06 12.38
N GLY A 179 3.73 -4.65 13.58
CA GLY A 179 4.88 -4.87 14.45
C GLY A 179 5.96 -5.74 13.80
N SER A 180 5.56 -6.87 13.20
CA SER A 180 6.48 -7.75 12.45
C SER A 180 7.12 -7.04 11.26
N ASN A 181 6.40 -6.15 10.57
CA ASN A 181 6.99 -5.30 9.53
C ASN A 181 8.08 -4.37 10.09
N GLU A 182 7.87 -3.79 11.27
CA GLU A 182 8.88 -2.95 11.91
C GLU A 182 10.13 -3.74 12.31
N GLU A 183 9.95 -4.97 12.79
CA GLU A 183 11.07 -5.88 13.06
C GLU A 183 11.88 -6.16 11.79
N ILE A 184 11.21 -6.42 10.66
CA ILE A 184 11.86 -6.60 9.35
C ILE A 184 12.68 -5.36 8.98
N LEU A 185 12.10 -4.16 9.07
CA LEU A 185 12.80 -2.91 8.76
C LEU A 185 14.02 -2.70 9.65
N LEU A 186 13.90 -3.03 10.94
CA LEU A 186 15.00 -2.94 11.89
C LEU A 186 16.12 -3.93 11.55
N LYS A 187 15.80 -5.17 11.14
CA LYS A 187 16.83 -6.13 10.71
C LYS A 187 17.58 -5.62 9.47
N LEU A 188 16.89 -5.01 8.52
CA LEU A 188 17.57 -4.39 7.36
C LEU A 188 18.46 -3.21 7.76
N ASP A 189 18.05 -2.38 8.72
CA ASP A 189 18.90 -1.30 9.24
C ASP A 189 20.17 -1.83 9.92
N LYS A 190 20.06 -2.93 10.67
CA LYS A 190 21.21 -3.62 11.26
C LYS A 190 22.13 -4.19 10.18
N LEU A 191 21.58 -4.83 9.15
CA LEU A 191 22.35 -5.38 8.05
C LEU A 191 23.12 -4.28 7.32
N LEU A 192 22.46 -3.17 7.01
CA LEU A 192 23.07 -2.00 6.41
C LEU A 192 24.23 -1.46 7.27
N LEU A 193 24.02 -1.34 8.58
CA LEU A 193 25.03 -0.86 9.51
C LEU A 193 26.24 -1.81 9.58
N GLU A 194 26.02 -3.13 9.62
CA GLU A 194 27.09 -4.11 9.60
C GLU A 194 27.89 -4.02 8.29
N ILE A 195 27.24 -4.06 7.13
CA ILE A 195 27.89 -3.89 5.82
C ILE A 195 28.69 -2.58 5.76
N SER A 196 28.15 -1.50 6.33
CA SER A 196 28.79 -0.17 6.28
C SER A 196 30.11 -0.10 7.06
N ARG A 197 30.32 -0.99 8.04
CA ARG A 197 31.48 -0.98 8.94
C ARG A 197 32.62 -1.87 8.46
N LEU A 198 32.44 -2.59 7.36
CA LEU A 198 33.27 -3.75 7.04
C LEU A 198 33.97 -3.54 5.69
N ASP A 199 35.29 -3.72 5.70
CA ASP A 199 36.18 -3.35 4.59
C ASP A 199 36.52 -4.52 3.64
N SER A 200 36.32 -5.79 4.04
CA SER A 200 36.47 -6.96 3.16
C SER A 200 35.83 -8.22 3.77
N PHE A 201 35.20 -9.08 2.96
CA PHE A 201 34.58 -10.34 3.42
C PHE A 201 34.85 -11.50 2.48
N GLU A 202 35.10 -12.68 3.06
CA GLU A 202 34.89 -13.97 2.39
C GLU A 202 33.46 -14.48 2.64
N LEU A 203 32.95 -15.38 1.78
CA LEU A 203 31.58 -15.90 1.90
C LEU A 203 31.26 -16.55 3.25
N GLY A 204 32.24 -17.25 3.85
CA GLY A 204 32.07 -17.90 5.14
C GLY A 204 31.78 -16.89 6.25
N ASP A 205 32.48 -15.76 6.24
CA ASP A 205 32.30 -14.69 7.23
C ASP A 205 30.91 -14.04 7.14
N ILE A 206 30.32 -14.01 5.94
CA ILE A 206 28.97 -13.45 5.70
C ILE A 206 27.89 -14.32 6.32
N GLU A 207 28.00 -15.66 6.23
CA GLU A 207 27.00 -16.58 6.79
C GLU A 207 27.03 -16.61 8.33
N GLU A 208 28.17 -16.28 8.92
CA GLU A 208 28.34 -16.16 10.37
C GLU A 208 27.91 -14.80 10.93
N MET A 209 27.61 -13.81 10.08
CA MET A 209 27.15 -12.50 10.53
C MET A 209 25.86 -12.63 11.35
N PRO A 210 25.82 -12.07 12.58
CA PRO A 210 24.63 -12.15 13.43
C PRO A 210 23.36 -11.67 12.72
N CYS A 211 23.45 -10.57 11.96
CA CYS A 211 22.29 -10.06 11.24
C CYS A 211 21.83 -10.98 10.10
N MET A 212 22.76 -11.62 9.39
CA MET A 212 22.41 -12.59 8.34
C MET A 212 21.70 -13.81 8.93
N GLN A 213 22.14 -14.30 10.09
CA GLN A 213 21.47 -15.40 10.79
C GLN A 213 20.08 -15.01 11.30
N GLU A 214 19.94 -13.80 11.88
CA GLU A 214 18.64 -13.28 12.32
C GLU A 214 17.65 -13.17 11.15
N ILE A 215 18.11 -12.68 9.99
CA ILE A 215 17.30 -12.56 8.79
C ILE A 215 16.96 -13.95 8.21
N ASP A 216 17.92 -14.87 8.13
CA ASP A 216 17.69 -16.23 7.65
C ASP A 216 16.69 -16.97 8.55
N MET A 217 16.74 -16.76 9.87
CA MET A 217 15.74 -17.27 10.81
C MET A 217 14.35 -16.68 10.52
N LEU A 218 14.26 -15.36 10.32
CA LEU A 218 13.01 -14.70 9.96
C LEU A 218 12.43 -15.26 8.65
N ILE A 219 13.28 -15.48 7.64
CA ILE A 219 12.90 -16.09 6.37
C ILE A 219 12.43 -17.54 6.54
N LYS A 220 13.10 -18.32 7.39
CA LYS A 220 12.72 -19.72 7.65
C LYS A 220 11.40 -19.82 8.43
N GLN A 221 11.18 -18.98 9.45
CA GLN A 221 9.94 -18.96 10.23
C GLN A 221 8.74 -18.58 9.38
N THR A 222 8.92 -17.68 8.41
CA THR A 222 7.85 -17.22 7.52
C THR A 222 7.52 -18.18 6.38
N LYS A 223 8.39 -19.14 6.03
CA LYS A 223 8.04 -20.24 5.10
C LYS A 223 6.88 -21.10 5.60
N TYR A 224 6.60 -21.11 6.92
CA TYR A 224 5.44 -21.78 7.51
C TYR A 224 4.13 -20.98 7.41
N TYR A 225 4.17 -19.70 7.01
CA TYR A 225 2.97 -18.87 6.78
C TYR A 225 2.37 -19.06 5.37
N LYS A 226 2.98 -19.89 4.51
CA LYS A 226 2.52 -20.14 3.12
C LYS A 226 1.41 -21.19 3.00
N GLN A 227 0.81 -21.66 4.10
CA GLN A 227 -0.32 -22.59 4.08
C GLN A 227 -1.66 -21.86 4.17
#